data_AF-A0A8J7AM76-F1
#
_entry.id   AF-A0A8J7AM76-F1
#
_cell.length_a   1.000
_cell.length_b   1.000
_cell.length_c   1.000
_cell.angle_alpha   90.00
_cell.angle_beta   90.00
_cell.angle_gamma   90.00
#
_symmetry.space_group_name_H-M   'P 1'
#
loop_
_entity.id
_entity.type
_entity.pdbx_description
1 polymer ?
#
loop_
_entity_poly.entity_id
_entity_poly.type
_entity_poly.pdbx_seq_one_letter_code
_entity_poly.pdbx_strand_id
1 'polypeptide(L)' 'MSKPDFSQMSRQELRAYVLAHREDDAAIEALIQSGNPDSPIYPYPQTDEDLKAMEAIFRQKLSGRES' A
#
# COMPACT_ATOMS: atom_id res chain seq x y z
N MET A 1 -20.32 -16.61 -9.74
CA MET A 1 -19.81 -15.50 -10.59
C MET A 1 -18.33 -15.73 -10.82
N SER A 2 -17.83 -15.47 -12.03
CA SER A 2 -16.38 -15.54 -12.28
C SER A 2 -15.69 -14.35 -11.64
N LYS A 3 -14.51 -14.56 -11.04
CA LYS A 3 -13.67 -13.45 -10.58
C LYS A 3 -13.13 -12.67 -11.79
N PRO A 4 -12.92 -11.35 -11.67
CA PRO A 4 -12.22 -10.58 -12.69
C PRO A 4 -10.76 -11.03 -12.83
N ASP A 5 -10.14 -10.72 -13.97
CA ASP A 5 -8.70 -10.82 -14.13
C ASP A 5 -8.03 -9.54 -13.59
N PHE A 6 -7.43 -9.64 -12.40
CA PHE A 6 -6.78 -8.51 -11.74
C PHE A 6 -5.52 -8.02 -12.47
N SER A 7 -4.90 -8.86 -13.33
CA SER A 7 -3.69 -8.47 -14.08
C SER A 7 -3.97 -7.40 -15.13
N GLN A 8 -5.23 -7.28 -15.56
CA GLN A 8 -5.68 -6.32 -16.57
C GLN A 8 -6.19 -5.00 -15.95
N MET A 9 -6.27 -4.92 -14.62
CA MET A 9 -6.73 -3.72 -13.93
C MET A 9 -5.57 -2.74 -13.71
N SER A 10 -5.84 -1.47 -13.93
CA SER A 10 -4.97 -0.42 -13.38
C SER A 10 -4.96 -0.48 -11.85
N ARG A 11 -3.92 0.06 -11.24
CA ARG A 11 -3.81 0.12 -9.76
C ARG A 11 -4.97 0.87 -9.11
N GLN A 12 -5.55 1.86 -9.79
CA GLN A 12 -6.74 2.59 -9.29
C GLN A 12 -8.00 1.71 -9.30
N GLU A 13 -8.23 0.99 -10.39
CA GLU A 13 -9.37 0.07 -10.51
C GLU A 13 -9.26 -1.08 -9.50
N LEU A 14 -8.08 -1.67 -9.38
CA LEU A 14 -7.83 -2.74 -8.42
C LEU A 14 -8.04 -2.27 -6.97
N ARG A 15 -7.62 -1.03 -6.65
CA ARG A 15 -7.89 -0.42 -5.34
C ARG A 15 -9.39 -0.21 -5.10
N ALA A 16 -10.13 0.28 -6.10
CA ALA A 16 -11.57 0.47 -5.98
C ALA A 16 -12.29 -0.88 -5.79
N TYR A 17 -11.87 -1.92 -6.51
CA TYR A 17 -12.41 -3.27 -6.38
C TYR A 17 -12.19 -3.82 -4.97
N VAL A 18 -10.95 -3.78 -4.45
CA VAL A 18 -10.61 -4.26 -3.09
C VAL A 18 -11.43 -3.54 -2.01
N LEU A 19 -11.67 -2.22 -2.17
CA LEU A 19 -12.49 -1.47 -1.21
C LEU A 19 -13.96 -1.92 -1.18
N ALA A 20 -14.49 -2.37 -2.31
CA ALA A 20 -15.84 -2.92 -2.42
C ALA A 20 -15.92 -4.41 -2.04
N HIS A 21 -14.81 -5.15 -2.13
CA HIS A 21 -14.72 -6.59 -1.91
C HIS A 21 -13.62 -6.91 -0.89
N ARG A 22 -13.80 -6.43 0.35
CA ARG A 22 -12.75 -6.45 1.38
C ARG A 22 -12.32 -7.84 1.87
N GLU A 23 -13.08 -8.88 1.51
CA GLU A 23 -12.77 -10.29 1.85
C GLU A 23 -12.23 -11.08 0.65
N ASP A 24 -12.02 -10.46 -0.52
CA ASP A 24 -11.42 -11.13 -1.68
C ASP A 24 -9.90 -11.11 -1.57
N ASP A 25 -9.33 -12.09 -0.86
CA ASP A 25 -7.89 -12.24 -0.63
C ASP A 25 -7.08 -12.18 -1.93
N ALA A 26 -7.61 -12.73 -3.02
CA ALA A 26 -6.93 -12.72 -4.33
C ALA A 26 -6.81 -11.29 -4.90
N ALA A 27 -7.81 -10.44 -4.68
CA ALA A 27 -7.76 -9.04 -5.09
C ALA A 27 -6.79 -8.24 -4.21
N ILE A 28 -6.76 -8.54 -2.91
CA ILE A 28 -5.83 -7.93 -1.94
C ILE A 28 -4.39 -8.28 -2.32
N GLU A 29 -4.10 -9.55 -2.58
CA GLU A 29 -2.80 -10.03 -3.01
C GLU A 29 -2.36 -9.36 -4.32
N ALA A 30 -3.23 -9.30 -5.33
CA ALA A 30 -2.93 -8.62 -6.59
C ALA A 30 -2.59 -7.14 -6.37
N LEU A 31 -3.30 -6.46 -5.47
CA LEU A 31 -3.03 -5.05 -5.14
C LEU A 31 -1.65 -4.88 -4.48
N ILE A 32 -1.27 -5.79 -3.58
CA ILE A 32 0.06 -5.79 -2.93
C ILE A 32 1.16 -6.00 -3.98
N GLN A 33 0.99 -6.97 -4.87
CA GLN A 33 1.95 -7.29 -5.93
C GLN A 33 2.10 -6.17 -6.99
N SER A 34 1.05 -5.35 -7.19
CA SER A 34 1.11 -4.17 -8.08
C SER A 34 1.97 -3.01 -7.56
N GLY A 35 2.57 -3.13 -6.37
CA GLY A 35 3.48 -2.14 -5.81
C GLY A 35 4.74 -1.96 -6.64
N ASN A 36 5.31 -0.75 -6.64
CA ASN A 36 6.61 -0.50 -7.28
C ASN A 36 7.71 -1.22 -6.46
N PRO A 37 8.47 -2.17 -7.05
CA PRO A 37 9.52 -2.93 -6.36
C PRO A 37 10.69 -2.06 -5.87
N ASP A 38 10.92 -0.89 -6.48
CA ASP A 38 11.98 0.05 -6.10
C ASP A 38 11.56 0.99 -4.96
N SER A 39 10.35 0.81 -4.42
CA SER A 39 9.87 1.65 -3.33
C SER A 39 10.64 1.37 -2.03
N PRO A 40 10.99 2.41 -1.25
CA PRO A 40 11.61 2.20 0.05
C PRO A 40 10.67 1.41 0.98
N ILE A 41 11.22 0.38 1.61
CA ILE A 41 10.51 -0.48 2.58
C ILE A 41 10.65 0.14 3.97
N TYR A 42 9.54 0.27 4.68
CA TYR A 42 9.48 0.78 6.04
C TYR A 42 9.04 -0.35 6.98
N PRO A 43 9.96 -1.00 7.70
CA PRO A 43 9.61 -2.08 8.62
C PRO A 43 8.77 -1.55 9.79
N TYR A 44 7.97 -2.44 10.38
CA TYR A 44 7.24 -2.10 11.61
C TYR A 44 8.24 -1.90 12.76
N PRO A 45 8.14 -0.79 13.53
CA PRO A 45 9.10 -0.47 14.57
C PRO A 45 9.10 -1.52 15.68
N GLN A 46 10.28 -1.94 16.14
CA GLN A 46 10.44 -2.93 17.21
C GLN A 46 10.93 -2.30 18.52
N THR A 47 11.44 -1.06 18.45
CA THR A 47 12.02 -0.31 19.58
C THR A 47 11.48 1.12 19.63
N ASP A 48 11.71 1.82 20.75
CA ASP A 48 11.36 3.23 20.91
C ASP A 48 12.14 4.13 19.93
N GLU A 49 13.38 3.76 19.62
CA GLU A 49 14.20 4.42 18.60
C GLU A 49 13.58 4.26 17.20
N ASP A 50 13.11 3.07 16.85
CA ASP A 50 12.44 2.83 15.57
C ASP A 50 11.14 3.64 15.46
N LEU A 51 10.39 3.75 16.56
CA LEU A 51 9.18 4.58 16.63
C LEU A 51 9.49 6.05 16.33
N LYS A 52 10.58 6.59 16.92
CA LYS A 52 11.03 7.97 16.64
C LYS A 52 11.46 8.14 15.18
N ALA A 53 12.16 7.16 14.61
CA ALA A 53 12.54 7.19 13.19
C ALA A 53 11.31 7.18 12.27
N MET A 54 10.31 6.34 12.58
CA MET A 54 9.04 6.29 11.84
C MET A 54 8.30 7.63 11.92
N GLU A 55 8.25 8.27 13.08
CA GLU A 55 7.64 9.60 13.25
C GLU A 55 8.33 10.66 12.38
N ALA A 56 9.66 10.66 12.34
CA ALA A 56 10.44 11.59 11.52
C ALA A 56 10.14 11.41 10.02
N ILE A 57 10.06 10.15 9.55
CA ILE A 57 9.68 9.81 8.16
C ILE A 57 8.28 10.35 7.83
N PHE A 58 7.31 10.17 8.73
CA PHE A 58 5.96 10.69 8.52
C PHE A 58 5.95 12.22 8.43
N ARG A 59 6.64 12.91 9.35
CA ARG A 59 6.76 14.38 9.32
C ARG A 59 7.34 14.87 8.00
N GLN A 60 8.42 14.27 7.51
CA GLN A 60 9.03 14.62 6.23
C GLN A 60 8.07 14.43 5.04
N LYS A 61 7.33 13.32 5.02
CA LYS A 61 6.38 13.03 3.92
C LYS A 61 5.15 13.91 3.94
N LEU A 62 4.68 14.31 5.12
CA LEU A 62 3.58 15.26 5.29
C LEU A 62 4.01 16.67 4.88
N SER A 63 5.18 17.13 5.30
CA SER A 63 5.69 18.46 4.94
C SER A 63 6.01 18.59 3.44
N GLY A 64 6.46 17.51 2.80
CA GLY A 64 6.71 17.50 1.35
C GLY A 64 5.46 17.41 0.47
N ARG A 65 4.27 17.29 1.06
CA ARG A 65 2.98 17.18 0.33
C ARG A 65 2.27 18.53 0.17
N GLU A 66 2.78 19.58 0.83
CA GLU A 66 2.21 20.94 0.83
C GLU A 66 2.92 21.90 -0.16
N SER A 67 3.81 21.40 -1.03
CA SER A 67 4.54 22.18 -2.04
C SER A 67 4.18 21.79 -3.46
#